data_AF-A0A256WM67-F1
#
_entry.id   AF-A0A256WM67-F1
#
_cell.length_a   1.000
_cell.length_b   1.000
_cell.length_c   1.000
_cell.angle_alpha   90.00
_cell.angle_beta   90.00
_cell.angle_gamma   90.00
#
_symmetry.space_group_name_H-M   'P 1'
#
loop_
_entity.id
_entity.type
_entity.pdbx_description
1 polymer ?
#
loop_
_entity_poly.entity_id
_entity_poly.type
_entity_poly.pdbx_seq_one_letter_code
_entity_poly.pdbx_strand_id
1 'polypeptide(L)' 'MAKITKEELEKVVSFQDKLYKVTTDIGILEAQKHALLHDLAAINKDTEDYKKVLEDKYGSININLEDGTYTEIKKDE' A
#
# COMPACT_ATOMS: atom_id res chain seq x y z
N MET A 1 16.10 -47.09 -20.36
CA MET A 1 15.89 -45.73 -19.81
C MET A 1 15.91 -45.83 -18.30
N ALA A 2 16.74 -45.03 -17.63
CA ALA A 2 16.73 -44.95 -16.17
C ALA A 2 15.53 -44.14 -15.69
N LYS A 3 14.96 -44.50 -14.53
CA LYS A 3 13.85 -43.79 -13.87
C LYS A 3 14.19 -43.62 -12.40
N ILE A 4 13.78 -42.49 -11.82
CA ILE A 4 13.79 -42.31 -10.37
C ILE A 4 12.73 -43.19 -9.70
N THR A 5 12.85 -43.38 -8.39
CA THR A 5 11.85 -44.12 -7.61
C THR A 5 10.53 -43.35 -7.52
N LYS A 6 9.46 -44.06 -7.19
CA LYS A 6 8.13 -43.46 -7.00
C LYS A 6 8.14 -42.44 -5.86
N GLU A 7 8.85 -42.73 -4.77
CA GLU A 7 8.95 -41.86 -3.60
C GLU A 7 9.70 -40.56 -3.91
N GLU A 8 10.80 -40.64 -4.67
CA GLU A 8 11.51 -39.46 -5.14
C GLU A 8 10.63 -38.60 -6.06
N LEU A 9 9.90 -39.23 -6.97
CA LEU A 9 8.98 -38.53 -7.87
C LEU A 9 7.86 -37.82 -7.09
N GLU A 10 7.21 -38.51 -6.14
CA GLU A 10 6.16 -37.94 -5.30
C GLU A 10 6.67 -36.72 -4.50
N LYS A 11 7.90 -36.81 -3.98
CA LYS A 11 8.52 -35.72 -3.23
C LYS A 11 8.82 -34.51 -4.11
N VAL A 12 9.35 -34.73 -5.31
CA VAL A 12 9.60 -33.66 -6.29
C VAL A 12 8.30 -32.97 -6.73
N VAL A 13 7.25 -33.74 -7.01
CA VAL A 13 5.92 -33.21 -7.35
C VAL A 13 5.36 -32.37 -6.20
N SER A 14 5.43 -32.88 -4.96
CA SER A 14 4.98 -32.13 -3.78
C SER A 14 5.72 -30.79 -3.59
N PHE A 15 7.02 -30.75 -3.87
CA PHE A 15 7.78 -29.50 -3.84
C PHE A 15 7.32 -28.54 -4.94
N GLN A 16 7.07 -29.03 -6.14
CA GLN A 16 6.60 -28.21 -7.25
C GLN A 16 5.22 -27.59 -6.97
N ASP A 17 4.31 -28.36 -6.36
CA ASP A 17 2.98 -27.88 -5.97
C ASP A 17 3.05 -26.78 -4.90
N LYS A 18 3.95 -26.97 -3.91
CA LYS A 18 4.19 -25.96 -2.86
C LYS A 18 4.77 -24.68 -3.45
N LEU A 19 5.74 -24.80 -4.35
CA LEU A 19 6.33 -23.65 -5.04
C LEU A 19 5.26 -22.91 -5.84
N TYR A 20 4.46 -23.63 -6.63
CA TYR A 20 3.38 -23.03 -7.42
C TYR A 20 2.39 -22.26 -6.53
N LYS A 21 1.96 -22.86 -5.41
CA LYS A 21 1.04 -22.22 -4.47
C LYS A 21 1.63 -20.92 -3.92
N VAL A 22 2.84 -20.98 -3.37
CA VAL A 22 3.49 -19.81 -2.75
C VAL A 22 3.73 -18.70 -3.78
N THR A 23 4.17 -19.03 -4.99
CA THR A 23 4.36 -18.05 -6.06
C THR A 23 3.04 -17.38 -6.47
N THR A 24 1.96 -18.15 -6.55
CA THR A 24 0.62 -17.62 -6.85
C THR A 24 0.14 -16.69 -5.75
N ASP A 25 0.28 -17.10 -4.49
CA ASP A 25 -0.11 -16.30 -3.33
C ASP A 25 0.68 -14.98 -3.28
N ILE A 26 1.99 -15.01 -3.58
CA ILE A 26 2.82 -13.80 -3.72
C ILE A 26 2.26 -12.87 -4.80
N GLY A 27 1.96 -13.38 -5.99
CA GLY A 27 1.43 -12.56 -7.09
C GLY A 27 0.10 -11.88 -6.72
N ILE A 28 -0.78 -12.58 -5.99
CA ILE A 28 -2.04 -12.00 -5.49
C ILE A 28 -1.76 -10.87 -4.50
N LEU A 29 -0.85 -11.10 -3.53
CA LEU A 29 -0.48 -10.10 -2.54
C LEU A 29 0.17 -8.87 -3.18
N GLU A 30 0.98 -9.04 -4.22
CA GLU A 30 1.59 -7.93 -4.95
C GLU A 30 0.55 -7.08 -5.68
N ALA A 31 -0.44 -7.71 -6.33
CA ALA A 31 -1.55 -6.99 -6.96
C ALA A 31 -2.39 -6.21 -5.93
N GLN A 32 -2.69 -6.84 -4.78
CA GLN A 32 -3.40 -6.18 -3.67
C GLN A 32 -2.61 -5.00 -3.10
N LYS A 33 -1.31 -5.17 -2.89
CA LYS A 33 -0.42 -4.09 -2.46
C LYS A 33 -0.42 -2.93 -3.45
N HIS A 34 -0.36 -3.20 -4.75
CA HIS A 34 -0.39 -2.17 -5.77
C HIS A 34 -1.70 -1.37 -5.73
N ALA A 35 -2.85 -2.03 -5.58
CA ALA A 35 -4.13 -1.36 -5.43
C ALA A 35 -4.14 -0.40 -4.22
N LEU A 36 -3.69 -0.88 -3.06
CA LEU A 36 -3.61 -0.04 -1.84
C LEU A 36 -2.63 1.13 -1.99
N LEU A 37 -1.51 0.94 -2.69
CA LEU A 37 -0.56 2.02 -2.97
C LEU A 37 -1.16 3.07 -3.91
N HIS A 38 -2.00 2.66 -4.87
CA HIS A 38 -2.72 3.58 -5.74
C HIS A 38 -3.73 4.42 -4.95
N ASP A 39 -4.53 3.78 -4.09
CA ASP A 39 -5.49 4.46 -3.21
C ASP A 39 -4.79 5.44 -2.27
N LEU A 40 -3.68 5.03 -1.66
CA LEU A 40 -2.86 5.90 -0.81
C LEU A 40 -2.38 7.14 -1.58
N ALA A 41 -1.91 6.97 -2.81
CA ALA A 41 -1.48 8.09 -3.64
C ALA A 41 -2.63 9.05 -3.98
N ALA A 42 -3.82 8.52 -4.25
CA ALA A 42 -5.02 9.33 -4.48
C ALA A 42 -5.41 10.13 -3.23
N ILE A 43 -5.46 9.49 -2.05
CA ILE A 43 -5.77 10.15 -0.78
C ILE A 43 -4.76 11.26 -0.47
N ASN A 44 -3.47 11.01 -0.69
CA ASN A 44 -2.43 12.01 -0.50
C ASN A 44 -2.64 13.22 -1.42
N LYS A 45 -2.96 12.97 -2.69
CA LYS A 45 -3.26 14.04 -3.64
C LYS A 45 -4.47 14.86 -3.20
N ASP A 46 -5.57 14.20 -2.86
CA ASP A 46 -6.80 14.87 -2.42
C ASP A 46 -6.57 15.69 -1.15
N THR A 47 -5.74 15.18 -0.23
CA THR A 47 -5.34 15.88 0.99
C THR A 47 -4.56 17.15 0.67
N GLU A 48 -3.57 17.09 -0.23
CA GLU A 48 -2.78 18.25 -0.63
C GLU A 48 -3.62 19.29 -1.39
N ASP A 49 -4.49 18.84 -2.28
CA ASP A 49 -5.39 19.73 -3.02
C ASP A 49 -6.39 20.42 -2.06
N TYR A 50 -6.91 19.71 -1.05
CA TYR A 50 -7.77 20.32 -0.04
C TYR A 50 -7.02 21.25 0.92
N LYS A 51 -5.75 20.97 1.26
CA LYS A 51 -4.91 21.89 2.03
C LYS A 51 -4.78 23.24 1.32
N LYS A 52 -4.59 23.26 0.00
CA LYS A 52 -4.55 24.52 -0.77
C LYS A 52 -5.87 25.28 -0.66
N VAL A 53 -7.01 24.59 -0.73
CA VAL A 53 -8.33 25.22 -0.54
C VAL A 53 -8.45 25.87 0.84
N LEU A 54 -7.92 25.22 1.89
CA LEU A 54 -7.90 25.78 3.24
C LEU A 54 -6.93 26.96 3.38
N GLU A 55 -5.74 26.86 2.79
CA GLU A 55 -4.75 27.94 2.78
C GLU A 55 -5.26 29.18 2.02
N ASP A 56 -5.91 29.00 0.88
CA ASP A 56 -6.53 30.10 0.12
C ASP A 56 -7.64 30.81 0.93
N LYS A 57 -8.31 30.08 1.84
CA LYS A 57 -9.43 30.59 2.62
C LYS A 57 -9.02 31.21 3.96
N TYR A 58 -8.05 30.62 4.64
CA TYR A 58 -7.69 30.96 6.02
C TYR A 58 -6.24 31.40 6.19
N GLY A 59 -5.45 31.39 5.11
CA GLY A 59 -4.00 31.56 5.18
C GLY A 59 -3.31 30.35 5.82
N SER A 60 -2.06 30.54 6.23
CA SER A 60 -1.32 29.48 6.92
C SER A 60 -1.94 29.25 8.31
N ILE A 61 -2.59 28.09 8.48
CA ILE A 61 -3.25 27.70 9.73
C ILE A 61 -2.77 26.32 10.19
N ASN A 62 -2.78 26.11 11.50
CA ASN A 62 -2.67 24.79 12.12
C ASN A 62 -4.06 24.35 12.58
N ILE A 63 -4.45 23.11 12.29
CA ILE A 63 -5.79 22.58 12.59
C ILE A 63 -5.67 21.47 13.63
N ASN A 64 -6.45 21.56 14.70
CA ASN A 64 -6.63 20.46 15.63
C ASN A 64 -7.59 19.42 15.01
N LEU A 65 -7.11 18.21 14.81
CA LEU A 65 -7.90 17.13 14.19
C LEU A 65 -8.96 16.52 15.13
N GLU A 66 -8.89 16.81 16.43
CA GLU A 66 -9.83 16.28 17.42
C GLU A 66 -11.14 17.08 17.48
N ASP A 67 -11.06 18.41 17.41
CA ASP A 67 -12.20 19.31 17.56
C ASP A 67 -12.42 20.27 16.37
N GLY A 68 -11.51 20.28 15.39
CA GLY A 68 -11.57 21.12 14.20
C GLY A 68 -11.24 22.60 14.44
N THR A 69 -10.80 22.98 15.64
CA THR A 69 -10.33 24.34 15.91
C THR A 69 -9.03 24.61 15.14
N TYR A 70 -8.80 25.89 14.77
CA TYR A 70 -7.58 26.26 14.06
C TYR A 70 -6.91 27.50 14.68
N THR A 71 -5.58 27.58 14.52
CA THR A 71 -4.76 28.72 14.92
C THR A 71 -3.95 29.21 13.73
N GLU A 72 -3.84 30.53 13.56
CA GLU A 72 -2.97 31.12 12.54
C GLU A 72 -1.50 30.83 12.83
N ILE A 73 -0.77 30.45 11.80
CA ILE A 73 0.68 30.30 11.85
C ILE A 73 1.26 31.66 11.47
N LYS A 74 1.77 32.41 12.45
CA LYS A 74 2.56 33.60 12.16
C LYS A 74 3.88 33.14 11.53
N LYS A 75 4.16 33.59 10.30
CA LYS A 75 5.53 33.55 9.77
C LYS A 75 6.33 34.53 10.62
N ASP A 76 7.26 34.02 11.42
CA ASP A 76 8.32 34.86 11.97
C ASP A 76 9.12 35.43 10.77
N GLU A 77 9.34 36.75 10.77
CA GLU A 77 10.16 37.50 9.80
C GLU A 77 11.65 37.14 9.91
#